data_AF-A0A368G1R1-F1
#
_entry.id   AF-A0A368G1R1-F1
#
_cell.length_a   1.000
_cell.length_b   1.000
_cell.length_c   1.000
_cell.angle_alpha   90.00
_cell.angle_beta   90.00
_cell.angle_gamma   90.00
#
_symmetry.space_group_name_H-M   'P 1'
#
loop_
_entity.id
_entity.type
_entity.pdbx_description
1 polymer ?
#
loop_
_entity_poly.entity_id
_entity_poly.type
_entity_poly.pdbx_seq_one_letter_code
_entity_poly.pdbx_strand_id
1 'polypeptide(L)'
;MLFPNSLHDDVHKQVTAVCHYFFTHNVTREESLLEAQLKSRGSLWSTAVQLAACSHADRVIRLAAKQIVATKNAAIFASTLQSDFSLHYNAKFRKALWTQIGKMTTEERRLLFSVDEAKPQPASRIIVHSIRTLDELNQVRSLVNDWGPKMSKHLEYIERHLRWKTRVSQTSLKEFFSNHATI
;
A
#
# COMPACT_ATOMS: atom_id res chain seq x y z
N MET A 1 20.74 29.70 11.29
CA MET A 1 20.71 28.24 11.50
C MET A 1 19.42 27.71 10.89
N LEU A 2 19.51 26.88 9.85
CA LEU A 2 18.35 26.19 9.29
C LEU A 2 18.03 24.98 10.17
N PHE A 3 16.78 24.84 10.60
CA PHE A 3 16.32 23.70 11.40
C PHE A 3 16.49 22.40 10.59
N PRO A 4 16.97 21.29 11.20
CA PRO A 4 17.28 20.03 10.50
C PRO A 4 16.12 19.36 9.75
N ASN A 5 14.89 19.83 9.95
CA ASN A 5 13.69 19.30 9.30
C ASN A 5 13.33 20.01 7.97
N SER A 6 14.01 21.09 7.58
CA SER A 6 13.66 21.81 6.34
C SER A 6 14.06 21.09 5.05
N LEU A 7 14.91 20.04 5.14
CA LEU A 7 15.37 19.24 3.99
C LEU A 7 14.49 18.00 3.73
N HIS A 8 13.68 17.55 4.69
CA HIS A 8 12.82 16.36 4.53
C HIS A 8 11.59 16.63 3.66
N ASP A 9 11.09 17.87 3.70
CA ASP A 9 9.96 18.32 2.88
C ASP A 9 10.23 18.22 1.38
N ASP A 10 11.48 18.41 0.97
CA ASP A 10 11.90 18.41 -0.43
C ASP A 10 11.86 16.98 -1.01
N VAL A 11 12.35 15.98 -0.26
CA VAL A 11 12.33 14.58 -0.71
C VAL A 11 10.91 14.05 -0.86
N HIS A 12 10.00 14.34 0.10
CA HIS A 12 8.61 13.89 0.00
C HIS A 12 7.88 14.55 -1.18
N LYS A 13 8.09 15.87 -1.40
CA LYS A 13 7.52 16.60 -2.55
C LYS A 13 8.09 16.10 -3.89
N GLN A 14 9.38 15.80 -3.94
CA GLN A 14 10.03 15.23 -5.12
C GLN A 14 9.48 13.83 -5.44
N VAL A 15 9.43 12.92 -4.47
CA VAL A 15 8.85 11.58 -4.65
C VAL A 15 7.38 11.69 -5.09
N THR A 16 6.63 12.62 -4.51
CA THR A 16 5.25 12.92 -4.92
C THR A 16 5.15 13.35 -6.38
N ALA A 17 5.95 14.33 -6.80
CA ALA A 17 5.94 14.83 -8.17
C ALA A 17 6.34 13.73 -9.17
N VAL A 18 7.35 12.93 -8.84
CA VAL A 18 7.81 11.83 -9.68
C VAL A 18 6.76 10.72 -9.74
N CYS A 19 6.14 10.33 -8.62
CA CYS A 19 5.04 9.36 -8.61
C CYS A 19 3.84 9.85 -9.45
N HIS A 20 3.48 11.12 -9.36
CA HIS A 20 2.46 11.71 -10.21
C HIS A 20 2.84 11.63 -11.70
N TYR A 21 4.10 11.91 -12.04
CA TYR A 21 4.62 11.78 -13.41
C TYR A 21 4.51 10.34 -13.93
N PHE A 22 4.98 9.35 -13.15
CA PHE A 22 4.83 7.92 -13.47
C PHE A 22 3.36 7.49 -13.63
N PHE A 23 2.46 8.12 -12.88
CA PHE A 23 1.03 7.81 -12.93
C PHE A 23 0.28 8.51 -14.08
N THR A 24 0.76 9.63 -14.59
CA THR A 24 0.03 10.42 -15.60
C THR A 24 0.58 10.27 -17.01
N HIS A 25 1.84 9.85 -17.15
CA HIS A 25 2.53 9.78 -18.43
C HIS A 25 2.93 8.35 -18.79
N ASN A 26 3.09 8.08 -20.09
CA ASN A 26 3.70 6.84 -20.56
C ASN A 26 5.23 6.98 -20.51
N VAL A 27 5.86 6.26 -19.57
CA VAL A 27 7.26 6.47 -19.15
C VAL A 27 8.07 5.18 -19.21
N THR A 28 7.99 4.48 -20.35
CA THR A 28 8.61 3.15 -20.55
C THR A 28 10.12 3.13 -20.33
N ARG A 29 10.82 4.22 -20.64
CA ARG A 29 12.27 4.35 -20.43
C ARG A 29 12.60 4.42 -18.94
N GLU A 30 11.90 5.29 -18.21
CA GLU A 30 12.07 5.52 -16.78
C GLU A 30 11.68 4.27 -15.98
N GLU A 31 10.62 3.58 -16.39
CA GLU A 31 10.20 2.29 -15.83
C GLU A 31 11.26 1.20 -16.01
N SER A 32 11.96 1.19 -17.15
CA SER A 32 13.07 0.26 -17.39
C SER A 32 14.27 0.53 -16.48
N LEU A 33 14.58 1.81 -16.23
CA LEU A 33 15.61 2.20 -15.26
C LEU A 33 15.22 1.78 -13.84
N LEU A 34 13.95 1.99 -13.48
CA LEU A 34 13.40 1.61 -12.19
C LEU A 34 13.48 0.10 -11.96
N GLU A 35 13.19 -0.69 -12.99
CA GLU A 35 13.33 -2.14 -12.93
C GLU A 35 14.77 -2.59 -12.67
N ALA A 36 15.75 -1.95 -13.31
CA ALA A 36 17.16 -2.24 -13.06
C ALA A 36 17.55 -1.95 -11.60
N GLN A 37 17.08 -0.83 -11.05
CA GLN A 37 17.31 -0.45 -9.65
C GLN A 37 16.64 -1.41 -8.65
N LEU A 38 15.43 -1.90 -8.94
CA LEU A 38 14.76 -2.90 -8.12
C LEU A 38 15.53 -4.23 -8.05
N LYS A 39 16.27 -4.58 -9.10
CA LYS A 39 17.08 -5.81 -9.17
C LYS A 39 18.42 -5.66 -8.43
N SER A 40 19.05 -4.50 -8.48
CA SER A 40 20.39 -4.28 -7.90
C SER A 40 20.40 -4.14 -6.37
N ARG A 41 19.26 -3.81 -5.74
CA ARG A 41 19.12 -3.61 -4.28
C ARG A 41 20.18 -2.66 -3.68
N GLY A 42 20.53 -1.60 -4.42
CA GLY A 42 21.46 -0.57 -3.95
C GLY A 42 20.90 0.34 -2.85
N SER A 43 21.66 1.37 -2.46
CA SER A 43 21.30 2.33 -1.39
C SER A 43 19.98 3.08 -1.62
N LEU A 44 19.53 3.18 -2.87
CA LEU A 44 18.29 3.85 -3.28
C LEU A 44 17.10 2.88 -3.43
N TRP A 45 17.24 1.63 -3.00
CA TRP A 45 16.23 0.59 -3.25
C TRP A 45 14.86 0.93 -2.63
N SER A 46 14.82 1.51 -1.42
CA SER A 46 13.56 1.92 -0.78
C SER A 46 12.80 2.96 -1.61
N THR A 47 13.51 3.97 -2.11
CA THR A 47 12.93 4.98 -3.01
C THR A 47 12.47 4.35 -4.32
N ALA A 48 13.28 3.46 -4.91
CA ALA A 48 12.90 2.76 -6.14
C ALA A 48 11.63 1.91 -5.96
N VAL A 49 11.47 1.26 -4.81
CA VAL A 49 10.24 0.53 -4.47
C VAL A 49 9.03 1.45 -4.36
N GLN A 50 9.17 2.60 -3.68
CA GLN A 50 8.09 3.58 -3.57
C GLN A 50 7.65 4.11 -4.94
N LEU A 51 8.61 4.49 -5.79
CA LEU A 51 8.33 4.94 -7.16
C LEU A 51 7.72 3.83 -8.02
N ALA A 52 8.16 2.58 -7.85
CA ALA A 52 7.64 1.44 -8.62
C ALA A 52 6.20 1.10 -8.24
N ALA A 53 5.82 1.36 -6.99
CA ALA A 53 4.43 1.24 -6.55
C ALA A 53 3.51 2.32 -7.17
N CYS A 54 4.07 3.36 -7.78
CA CYS A 54 3.34 4.42 -8.50
C CYS A 54 3.23 4.18 -10.01
N SER A 55 4.05 3.28 -10.57
CA SER A 55 4.10 2.98 -12.02
C SER A 55 2.85 2.25 -12.52
N HIS A 56 2.55 2.40 -13.82
CA HIS A 56 1.47 1.67 -14.50
C HIS A 56 1.93 0.35 -15.14
N ALA A 57 3.24 0.16 -15.34
CA ALA A 57 3.78 -1.06 -15.88
C ALA A 57 3.57 -2.25 -14.95
N ASP A 58 2.70 -3.17 -15.37
CA ASP A 58 2.41 -4.43 -14.70
C ASP A 58 3.67 -5.22 -14.31
N ARG A 59 4.71 -5.19 -15.16
CA ARG A 59 5.99 -5.87 -14.89
C ARG A 59 6.72 -5.26 -13.68
N VAL A 60 6.81 -3.93 -13.65
CA VAL A 60 7.48 -3.16 -12.58
C VAL A 60 6.73 -3.32 -11.27
N ILE A 61 5.41 -3.16 -11.29
CA ILE A 61 4.54 -3.36 -10.13
C ILE A 61 4.74 -4.76 -9.51
N ARG A 62 4.70 -5.81 -10.33
CA ARG A 62 4.84 -7.19 -9.85
C ARG A 62 6.24 -7.47 -9.30
N LEU A 63 7.27 -6.89 -9.92
CA LEU A 63 8.64 -6.99 -9.42
C LEU A 63 8.78 -6.30 -8.07
N ALA A 64 8.26 -5.08 -7.92
CA ALA A 64 8.28 -4.35 -6.66
C ALA A 64 7.60 -5.14 -5.54
N ALA A 65 6.38 -5.64 -5.78
CA ALA A 65 5.66 -6.49 -4.84
C ALA A 65 6.47 -7.73 -4.42
N LYS A 66 7.10 -8.41 -5.39
CA LYS A 66 7.95 -9.58 -5.11
C LYS A 66 9.17 -9.19 -4.26
N GLN A 67 9.81 -8.09 -4.57
CA GLN A 67 11.01 -7.62 -3.86
C GLN A 67 10.68 -7.19 -2.42
N ILE A 68 9.55 -6.51 -2.20
CA ILE A 68 9.06 -6.15 -0.87
C ILE A 68 8.83 -7.42 -0.04
N VAL A 69 8.08 -8.39 -0.57
CA VAL A 69 7.78 -9.64 0.15
C VAL A 69 9.04 -10.41 0.49
N ALA A 70 10.01 -10.44 -0.43
CA ALA A 70 11.30 -11.09 -0.21
C ALA A 70 12.13 -10.46 0.93
N THR A 71 11.82 -9.25 1.39
CA THR A 71 12.51 -8.66 2.56
C THR A 71 12.08 -9.30 3.87
N LYS A 72 10.87 -9.89 3.92
CA LYS A 72 10.24 -10.42 5.14
C LYS A 72 10.26 -9.42 6.31
N ASN A 73 10.28 -8.12 6.02
CA ASN A 73 10.43 -7.07 7.02
C ASN A 73 9.16 -6.22 7.12
N ALA A 74 8.40 -6.41 8.20
CA ALA A 74 7.12 -5.73 8.45
C ALA A 74 7.21 -4.20 8.35
N ALA A 75 8.34 -3.58 8.69
CA ALA A 75 8.54 -2.14 8.56
C ALA A 75 8.59 -1.70 7.09
N ILE A 76 9.17 -2.50 6.20
CA ILE A 76 9.21 -2.22 4.76
C ILE A 76 7.81 -2.37 4.14
N PHE A 77 7.05 -3.39 4.54
CA PHE A 77 5.65 -3.53 4.14
C PHE A 77 4.83 -2.31 4.56
N ALA A 78 4.92 -1.94 5.84
CA ALA A 78 4.19 -0.81 6.41
C ALA A 78 4.57 0.52 5.75
N SER A 79 5.88 0.80 5.60
CA SER A 79 6.37 2.03 4.98
C SER A 79 5.91 2.15 3.53
N THR A 80 5.94 1.05 2.77
CA THR A 80 5.43 1.07 1.39
C THR A 80 3.95 1.37 1.39
N LEU A 81 3.15 0.64 2.18
CA LEU A 81 1.70 0.80 2.27
C LEU A 81 1.23 2.08 2.99
N GLN A 82 2.14 2.91 3.49
CA GLN A 82 1.84 4.25 4.01
C GLN A 82 2.01 5.34 2.96
N SER A 83 2.73 5.08 1.86
CA SER A 83 2.86 6.05 0.78
C SER A 83 1.52 6.25 0.10
N ASP A 84 1.00 7.48 0.11
CA ASP A 84 -0.31 7.81 -0.45
C ASP A 84 -0.49 7.30 -1.88
N PHE A 85 0.56 7.34 -2.69
CA PHE A 85 0.53 6.87 -4.08
C PHE A 85 0.30 5.36 -4.21
N SER A 86 1.10 4.57 -3.50
CA SER A 86 0.94 3.12 -3.51
C SER A 86 -0.37 2.68 -2.86
N LEU A 87 -0.80 3.41 -1.84
CA LEU A 87 -1.90 3.06 -0.96
C LEU A 87 -3.25 3.48 -1.51
N HIS A 88 -3.36 4.70 -1.99
CA HIS A 88 -4.62 5.28 -2.46
C HIS A 88 -4.78 5.20 -3.97
N TYR A 89 -3.69 5.30 -4.75
CA TYR A 89 -3.80 5.46 -6.20
C TYR A 89 -3.56 4.17 -7.00
N ASN A 90 -2.76 3.21 -6.53
CA ASN A 90 -2.40 2.04 -7.32
C ASN A 90 -3.03 0.72 -6.84
N ALA A 91 -4.28 0.46 -7.26
CA ALA A 91 -4.97 -0.80 -6.97
C ALA A 91 -4.27 -2.04 -7.55
N LYS A 92 -3.62 -1.92 -8.72
CA LYS A 92 -2.85 -3.01 -9.32
C LYS A 92 -1.68 -3.40 -8.43
N PHE A 93 -0.99 -2.42 -7.86
CA PHE A 93 0.10 -2.65 -6.92
C PHE A 93 -0.39 -3.35 -5.65
N ARG A 94 -1.46 -2.85 -5.00
CA ARG A 94 -2.00 -3.51 -3.80
C ARG A 94 -2.40 -4.96 -4.08
N LYS A 95 -3.09 -5.22 -5.19
CA LYS A 95 -3.43 -6.58 -5.62
C LYS A 95 -2.19 -7.45 -5.83
N ALA A 96 -1.15 -6.93 -6.48
CA ALA A 96 0.10 -7.65 -6.68
C ALA A 96 0.79 -7.96 -5.34
N LEU A 97 0.79 -7.01 -4.40
CA LEU A 97 1.36 -7.19 -3.07
C LEU A 97 0.63 -8.27 -2.27
N TRP A 98 -0.70 -8.20 -2.17
CA TRP A 98 -1.50 -9.24 -1.49
C TRP A 98 -1.31 -10.62 -2.10
N THR A 99 -1.20 -10.68 -3.44
CA THR A 99 -0.93 -11.93 -4.15
C THR A 99 0.45 -12.50 -3.80
N GLN A 100 1.49 -11.66 -3.65
CA GLN A 100 2.81 -12.14 -3.26
C GLN A 100 2.87 -12.53 -1.78
N ILE A 101 2.18 -11.80 -0.89
CA ILE A 101 2.02 -12.20 0.52
C ILE A 101 1.32 -13.56 0.61
N GLY A 102 0.33 -13.84 -0.24
CA GLY A 102 -0.34 -15.13 -0.32
C GLY A 102 0.57 -16.33 -0.65
N LYS A 103 1.77 -16.08 -1.20
CA LYS A 103 2.77 -17.12 -1.49
C LYS A 103 3.73 -17.39 -0.33
N MET A 104 3.69 -16.57 0.71
CA MET A 104 4.44 -16.83 1.94
C MET A 104 3.86 -18.06 2.64
N THR A 105 4.69 -18.72 3.44
CA THR A 105 4.25 -19.83 4.30
C THR A 105 3.21 -19.35 5.32
N THR A 106 2.48 -20.28 5.92
CA THR A 106 1.48 -19.96 6.94
C THR A 106 2.13 -19.26 8.13
N GLU A 107 3.28 -19.75 8.58
CA GLU A 107 4.03 -19.24 9.72
C GLU A 107 4.52 -17.80 9.45
N GLU A 108 5.05 -17.54 8.26
CA GLU A 108 5.49 -16.21 7.87
C GLU A 108 4.32 -15.21 7.82
N ARG A 109 3.14 -15.62 7.35
CA ARG A 109 1.95 -14.76 7.34
C ARG A 109 1.47 -14.48 8.77
N ARG A 110 1.43 -15.49 9.64
CA ARG A 110 1.06 -15.32 11.05
C ARG A 110 1.98 -14.33 11.75
N LEU A 111 3.30 -14.43 11.51
CA LEU A 111 4.29 -13.50 12.04
C LEU A 111 4.12 -12.09 11.47
N LEU A 112 3.97 -11.95 10.15
CA LEU A 112 3.77 -10.66 9.49
C LEU A 112 2.57 -9.89 10.06
N PHE A 113 1.50 -10.61 10.37
CA PHE A 113 0.26 -10.03 10.88
C PHE A 113 0.16 -10.03 12.42
N SER A 114 1.17 -10.53 13.15
CA SER A 114 1.15 -10.59 14.62
C SER A 114 -0.13 -11.21 15.18
N VAL A 115 -0.66 -12.26 14.55
CA VAL A 115 -1.99 -12.82 14.91
C VAL A 115 -1.99 -13.53 16.26
N ASP A 116 -0.82 -14.03 16.67
CA ASP A 116 -0.60 -14.73 17.94
C ASP A 116 -0.27 -13.78 19.10
N GLU A 117 -0.07 -12.49 18.83
CA GLU A 117 0.31 -11.53 19.85
C GLU A 117 -0.92 -10.93 20.56
N ALA A 118 -0.87 -10.88 21.90
CA ALA A 118 -1.91 -10.22 22.71
C ALA A 118 -2.09 -8.73 22.34
N LYS A 119 -1.02 -8.10 21.84
CA LYS A 119 -1.02 -6.74 21.31
C LYS A 119 -0.28 -6.73 19.97
N PRO A 120 -1.02 -6.80 18.84
CA PRO A 120 -0.39 -6.84 17.52
C PRO A 120 0.55 -5.65 17.27
N GLN A 121 1.68 -5.94 16.62
CA GLN A 121 2.67 -4.92 16.29
C GLN A 121 2.07 -3.74 15.50
N PRO A 122 2.56 -2.50 15.70
CA PRO A 122 2.13 -1.35 14.92
C PRO A 122 2.21 -1.56 13.41
N ALA A 123 3.30 -2.16 12.92
CA ALA A 123 3.50 -2.44 11.49
C ALA A 123 2.41 -3.39 10.94
N SER A 124 2.09 -4.47 11.65
CA SER A 124 1.02 -5.40 11.25
C SER A 124 -0.34 -4.72 11.16
N ARG A 125 -0.64 -3.82 12.10
CA ARG A 125 -1.87 -3.01 12.05
C ARG A 125 -1.87 -2.07 10.84
N ILE A 126 -0.76 -1.37 10.56
CA ILE A 126 -0.64 -0.49 9.39
C ILE A 126 -0.92 -1.27 8.10
N ILE A 127 -0.38 -2.48 7.96
CA ILE A 127 -0.60 -3.33 6.79
C ILE A 127 -2.10 -3.68 6.67
N VAL A 128 -2.75 -4.12 7.74
CA VAL A 128 -4.18 -4.47 7.68
C VAL A 128 -5.06 -3.24 7.39
N HIS A 129 -4.75 -2.09 8.00
CA HIS A 129 -5.46 -0.83 7.73
C HIS A 129 -5.13 -0.21 6.37
N SER A 130 -4.28 -0.86 5.57
CA SER A 130 -4.01 -0.47 4.19
C SER A 130 -5.04 -0.99 3.18
N ILE A 131 -5.97 -1.84 3.60
CA ILE A 131 -7.04 -2.39 2.75
C ILE A 131 -7.97 -1.27 2.28
N ARG A 132 -8.35 -1.26 1.00
CA ARG A 132 -9.13 -0.16 0.41
C ARG A 132 -10.47 -0.58 -0.20
N THR A 133 -10.70 -1.88 -0.43
CA THR A 133 -11.95 -2.38 -1.02
C THR A 133 -12.43 -3.65 -0.31
N LEU A 134 -13.72 -3.99 -0.47
CA LEU A 134 -14.26 -5.24 0.08
C LEU A 134 -13.63 -6.48 -0.58
N ASP A 135 -13.28 -6.40 -1.87
CA ASP A 135 -12.58 -7.48 -2.57
C ASP A 135 -11.17 -7.70 -2.01
N GLU A 136 -10.44 -6.61 -1.75
CA GLU A 136 -9.13 -6.68 -1.08
C GLU A 136 -9.28 -7.27 0.34
N LEU A 137 -10.32 -6.88 1.08
CA LEU A 137 -10.58 -7.43 2.41
C LEU A 137 -10.82 -8.95 2.35
N ASN A 138 -11.62 -9.42 1.40
CA ASN A 138 -11.90 -10.85 1.21
C ASN A 138 -10.62 -11.61 0.85
N GLN A 139 -9.80 -11.06 -0.04
CA GLN A 139 -8.49 -11.64 -0.35
C GLN A 139 -7.62 -11.71 0.90
N VAL A 140 -7.52 -10.63 1.67
CA VAL A 140 -6.67 -10.59 2.88
C VAL A 140 -7.18 -11.58 3.91
N ARG A 141 -8.49 -11.68 4.16
CA ARG A 141 -9.06 -12.65 5.11
C ARG A 141 -8.62 -14.08 4.80
N SER A 142 -8.50 -14.44 3.52
CA SER A 142 -8.05 -15.78 3.11
C SER A 142 -6.57 -16.07 3.36
N LEU A 143 -5.75 -15.05 3.68
CA LEU A 143 -4.31 -15.20 3.90
C LEU A 143 -3.97 -15.90 5.21
N VAL A 144 -4.83 -15.81 6.22
CA VAL A 144 -4.63 -16.45 7.53
C VAL A 144 -5.94 -17.08 7.98
N ASN A 145 -5.89 -18.36 8.36
CA ASN A 145 -7.08 -19.12 8.77
C ASN A 145 -7.69 -18.60 10.08
N ASP A 146 -6.83 -18.19 11.02
CA ASP A 146 -7.24 -17.61 12.31
C ASP A 146 -6.44 -16.33 12.55
N TRP A 147 -7.16 -15.21 12.60
CA TRP A 147 -6.62 -13.86 12.81
C TRP A 147 -6.45 -13.50 14.29
N GLY A 148 -6.86 -14.37 15.20
CA GLY A 148 -6.87 -14.09 16.63
C GLY A 148 -7.88 -12.99 17.00
N PRO A 149 -8.12 -12.78 18.31
CA PRO A 149 -9.19 -11.91 18.79
C PRO A 149 -8.94 -10.42 18.51
N LYS A 150 -7.69 -9.97 18.48
CA LYS A 150 -7.34 -8.55 18.28
C LYS A 150 -7.33 -8.16 16.81
N MET A 151 -6.71 -8.96 15.95
CA MET A 151 -6.67 -8.62 14.52
C MET A 151 -8.04 -8.83 13.85
N SER A 152 -8.82 -9.80 14.29
CA SER A 152 -10.22 -9.96 13.84
C SER A 152 -11.04 -8.67 14.06
N LYS A 153 -10.91 -8.02 15.23
CA LYS A 153 -11.59 -6.73 15.49
C LYS A 153 -11.15 -5.61 14.55
N HIS A 154 -9.89 -5.59 14.13
CA HIS A 154 -9.42 -4.63 13.12
C HIS A 154 -10.04 -4.92 11.75
N LEU A 155 -10.11 -6.18 11.34
CA LEU A 155 -10.77 -6.58 10.08
C LEU A 155 -12.27 -6.27 10.08
N GLU A 156 -12.96 -6.50 11.19
CA GLU A 156 -14.38 -6.13 11.36
C GLU A 156 -14.61 -4.62 11.30
N TYR A 157 -13.71 -3.83 11.89
CA TYR A 157 -13.76 -2.37 11.79
C TYR A 157 -13.60 -1.93 10.33
N ILE A 158 -12.62 -2.48 9.62
CA ILE A 158 -12.37 -2.17 8.20
C ILE A 158 -13.59 -2.56 7.35
N GLU A 159 -14.18 -3.73 7.58
CA GLU A 159 -15.38 -4.16 6.86
C GLU A 159 -16.53 -3.17 7.03
N ARG A 160 -16.81 -2.77 8.28
CA ARG A 160 -17.85 -1.79 8.59
C ARG A 160 -17.58 -0.45 7.92
N HIS A 161 -16.33 0.01 7.99
CA HIS A 161 -15.91 1.27 7.35
C HIS A 161 -16.09 1.22 5.82
N LEU A 162 -15.65 0.14 5.16
CA LEU A 162 -15.77 -0.02 3.71
C LEU A 162 -17.24 -0.13 3.27
N ARG A 163 -18.06 -0.89 3.99
CA ARG A 163 -19.52 -0.97 3.72
C ARG A 163 -20.19 0.38 3.89
N TRP A 164 -19.84 1.13 4.93
CA TRP A 164 -20.35 2.49 5.15
C TRP A 164 -19.95 3.42 4.00
N LYS A 165 -18.68 3.39 3.56
CA LYS A 165 -18.20 4.16 2.42
C LYS A 165 -19.00 3.85 1.14
N THR A 166 -19.20 2.57 0.83
CA THR A 166 -19.99 2.18 -0.36
C THR A 166 -21.45 2.64 -0.28
N ARG A 167 -22.09 2.54 0.89
CA ARG A 167 -23.54 2.82 1.02
C ARG A 167 -23.87 4.30 1.23
N VAL A 168 -23.09 4.98 2.06
CA VAL A 168 -23.40 6.31 2.57
C VAL A 168 -22.57 7.36 1.84
N SER A 169 -21.24 7.19 1.79
CA SER A 169 -20.41 8.23 1.19
C SER A 169 -20.66 8.38 -0.30
N GLN A 170 -20.91 7.30 -1.04
CA GLN A 170 -21.18 7.41 -2.48
C GLN A 170 -22.46 8.20 -2.77
N THR A 171 -23.54 7.93 -2.04
CA THR A 171 -24.82 8.61 -2.23
C THR A 171 -24.73 10.06 -1.76
N SER A 172 -24.26 10.32 -0.54
CA SER A 172 -24.18 11.67 0.02
C SER A 172 -23.16 12.56 -0.70
N LEU A 173 -22.01 12.02 -1.13
CA LEU A 173 -21.06 12.80 -1.95
C LEU A 173 -21.60 13.05 -3.35
N LYS A 174 -22.28 12.06 -3.95
CA LYS A 174 -22.92 12.26 -5.25
C LYS A 174 -23.96 13.37 -5.15
N GLU A 175 -24.81 13.37 -4.13
CA GLU A 175 -25.77 14.46 -3.88
C GLU A 175 -25.08 15.80 -3.67
N PHE A 176 -24.05 15.84 -2.82
CA PHE A 176 -23.26 17.05 -2.56
C PHE A 176 -22.63 17.64 -3.83
N PHE A 177 -21.98 16.82 -4.67
CA PHE A 177 -21.35 17.28 -5.92
C PHE A 177 -22.33 17.44 -7.09
N SER A 178 -23.51 16.82 -7.03
CA SER A 178 -24.55 16.97 -8.06
C SER A 178 -25.43 18.21 -7.83
N ASN A 179 -25.43 18.76 -6.61
CA ASN A 179 -26.06 20.04 -6.33
C ASN A 179 -25.27 21.17 -6.99
N HIS A 180 -25.57 21.43 -8.28
CA HIS A 180 -25.08 22.58 -9.05
C HIS A 180 -25.70 23.92 -8.60
N ALA A 181 -26.14 24.04 -7.34
CA ALA A 181 -26.47 25.32 -6.77
C ALA A 181 -25.16 25.91 -6.20
N THR A 182 -24.63 26.92 -6.90
CA THR A 182 -23.49 27.79 -6.57
C THR A 182 -22.07 27.21 -6.68
N ILE A 183 -21.51 27.24 -7.89
CA ILE A 183 -20.39 28.14 -8.25
C ILE A 183 -20.69 28.74 -9.63
#